data_AF-A0A9P6XP93-F1
#
_entry.id   AF-A0A9P6XP93-F1
#
_cell.length_a   1.000
_cell.length_b   1.000
_cell.length_c   1.000
_cell.angle_alpha   90.00
_cell.angle_beta   90.00
_cell.angle_gamma   90.00
#
_symmetry.space_group_name_H-M   'P 1'
#
loop_
_entity.id
_entity.type
_entity.pdbx_description
1 polymer ?
#
loop_
_entity_poly.entity_id
_entity_poly.type
_entity_poly.pdbx_seq_one_letter_code
_entity_poly.pdbx_strand_id
1 'polypeptide(L)' 'MDLAPAWGRSSHTVYSLFAVNRPLAPEHLEASIQALGLDEFDANELRLQGAREAGWQIDPNFLLEKRA' A
#
# COMPACT_ATOMS: atom_id res chain seq x y z
N MET A 1 -1.36 7.75 -15.04
CA MET A 1 -1.28 6.28 -14.93
C MET A 1 -2.64 5.79 -14.44
N ASP A 2 -3.19 4.73 -15.04
CA ASP A 2 -4.51 4.20 -14.67
C ASP A 2 -4.34 2.98 -13.75
N LEU A 3 -4.87 3.06 -12.53
CA LEU A 3 -4.83 1.96 -11.55
C LEU A 3 -5.92 0.92 -11.80
N ALA A 4 -6.97 1.27 -12.56
CA ALA A 4 -8.09 0.36 -12.81
C ALA A 4 -7.65 -0.95 -13.49
N PRO A 5 -6.82 -0.94 -14.54
CA PRO A 5 -6.26 -2.16 -15.11
C PRO A 5 -5.38 -2.93 -14.12
N ALA A 6 -4.53 -2.24 -13.35
CA ALA A 6 -3.63 -2.87 -12.40
C ALA A 6 -4.39 -3.62 -11.29
N TRP A 7 -5.51 -3.07 -10.84
CA TRP A 7 -6.34 -3.66 -9.80
C TRP A 7 -7.38 -4.66 -10.35
N GLY A 8 -7.49 -4.79 -11.69
CA GLY A 8 -8.55 -5.57 -12.32
C GLY A 8 -9.95 -5.04 -12.01
N ARG A 9 -10.10 -3.72 -11.83
CA ARG A 9 -11.35 -3.04 -11.44
C ARG A 9 -11.74 -1.99 -12.47
N SER A 10 -12.95 -1.46 -12.34
CA SER A 10 -13.37 -0.27 -13.09
C SER A 10 -12.79 1.00 -12.46
N SER A 11 -12.61 2.06 -13.25
CA SER A 11 -12.16 3.37 -12.73
C SER A 11 -13.12 3.93 -11.68
N HIS A 12 -14.43 3.65 -11.81
CA HIS A 12 -15.42 4.02 -10.80
C HIS A 12 -15.17 3.31 -9.45
N THR A 13 -14.85 2.01 -9.48
CA THR A 13 -14.51 1.25 -8.27
C THR A 13 -13.26 1.82 -7.61
N VAL A 14 -12.21 2.11 -8.39
CA VAL A 14 -10.98 2.73 -7.87
C VAL A 14 -11.31 4.07 -7.21
N TYR A 15 -12.06 4.95 -7.89
CA TYR A 15 -12.49 6.22 -7.34
C TYR A 15 -13.27 6.06 -6.02
N SER A 16 -14.22 5.12 -5.98
CA SER A 16 -15.01 4.86 -4.76
C SER A 16 -14.18 4.40 -3.57
N LEU A 17 -13.08 3.67 -3.82
CA LEU A 17 -12.17 3.22 -2.76
C LEU A 17 -11.38 4.39 -2.16
N PHE A 18 -10.99 5.38 -2.98
CA PHE A 18 -10.34 6.59 -2.50
C PHE A 18 -11.31 7.61 -1.88
N ALA A 19 -12.61 7.52 -2.17
CA ALA A 19 -13.62 8.44 -1.65
C ALA A 19 -14.08 8.11 -0.22
N VAL A 20 -13.66 6.96 0.34
CA VAL A 20 -14.06 6.52 1.68
C VAL A 20 -12.83 6.38 2.58
N ASN A 21 -12.94 6.80 3.83
CA ASN A 21 -11.84 6.73 4.79
C ASN A 21 -11.69 5.29 5.32
N ARG A 22 -11.02 4.44 4.54
CA ARG A 22 -10.68 3.07 4.91
C ARG A 22 -9.27 2.73 4.41
N PRO A 23 -8.56 1.83 5.08
CA PRO A 23 -7.31 1.29 4.56
C PRO A 23 -7.56 0.53 3.25
N LEU A 24 -6.62 0.67 2.32
CA LEU A 24 -6.56 -0.17 1.13
C LEU A 24 -6.18 -1.60 1.51
N ALA A 25 -6.74 -2.56 0.77
CA ALA A 25 -6.37 -3.96 0.91
C ALA A 25 -4.92 -4.19 0.43
N PRO A 26 -4.18 -5.14 1.03
CA PRO A 26 -2.80 -5.43 0.64
C PRO A 26 -2.61 -5.68 -0.86
N GLU A 27 -3.57 -6.33 -1.52
CA GLU A 27 -3.51 -6.65 -2.95
C GLU A 27 -3.53 -5.38 -3.81
N HIS A 28 -4.26 -4.33 -3.39
CA HIS A 28 -4.27 -3.04 -4.07
C HIS A 28 -2.95 -2.28 -3.88
N LEU A 29 -2.29 -2.45 -2.73
CA LEU A 29 -0.97 -1.87 -2.49
C LEU A 29 0.07 -2.54 -3.38
N GLU A 30 0.13 -3.88 -3.41
CA GLU A 30 1.08 -4.62 -4.26
C GLU A 30 0.85 -4.36 -5.76
N ALA A 31 -0.40 -4.32 -6.21
CA ALA A 31 -0.72 -3.98 -7.59
C ALA A 31 -0.27 -2.54 -7.93
N SER A 32 -0.39 -1.60 -6.99
CA SER A 32 0.08 -0.22 -7.19
C SER A 32 1.60 -0.14 -7.23
N ILE A 33 2.29 -0.86 -6.34
CA ILE A 33 3.77 -0.97 -6.32
C ILE A 33 4.28 -1.42 -7.68
N GLN A 34 3.70 -2.50 -8.21
CA GLN A 34 4.08 -3.05 -9.53
C GLN A 34 3.75 -2.07 -10.67
N ALA A 35 2.55 -1.50 -10.67
CA ALA A 35 2.11 -0.60 -11.73
C ALA A 35 2.95 0.69 -11.80
N LEU A 36 3.33 1.22 -10.64
CA LEU A 36 4.14 2.43 -10.51
C LEU A 36 5.64 2.15 -10.71
N GLY A 37 6.06 0.89 -10.68
CA GLY A 37 7.47 0.51 -10.74
C GLY A 37 8.27 1.03 -9.56
N LEU A 38 7.66 1.03 -8.36
CA LEU A 38 8.32 1.52 -7.15
C LEU A 38 9.53 0.64 -6.82
N ASP A 39 10.61 1.28 -6.37
CA ASP A 39 11.75 0.55 -5.86
C ASP A 39 11.46 -0.07 -4.49
N GLU A 40 12.41 -0.83 -3.96
CA GLU A 40 12.23 -1.52 -2.67
C GLU A 40 11.95 -0.55 -1.51
N PHE A 41 12.56 0.64 -1.54
CA PHE A 41 12.40 1.63 -0.48
C PHE A 41 10.99 2.22 -0.51
N ASP A 42 10.56 2.72 -1.67
CA ASP A 42 9.23 3.30 -1.87
C ASP A 42 8.12 2.26 -1.65
N ALA A 43 8.33 1.03 -2.11
CA ALA A 43 7.39 -0.07 -1.89
C ALA A 43 7.22 -0.39 -0.39
N ASN A 44 8.33 -0.37 0.37
CA ASN A 44 8.28 -0.61 1.81
C ASN A 44 7.61 0.54 2.56
N GLU A 45 7.83 1.79 2.16
CA GLU A 45 7.11 2.93 2.72
C GLU A 45 5.60 2.80 2.50
N LEU A 46 5.17 2.45 1.28
CA LEU A 46 3.76 2.25 0.95
C LEU A 46 3.11 1.11 1.75
N ARG A 47 3.81 -0.02 1.91
CA ARG A 47 3.34 -1.15 2.76
C ARG A 47 3.22 -0.73 4.22
N LEU A 48 4.21 -0.01 4.74
CA LEU A 48 4.23 0.47 6.12
C LEU A 48 3.08 1.44 6.38
N GLN A 49 2.83 2.36 5.45
CA GLN A 49 1.72 3.29 5.51
C GLN A 49 0.37 2.55 5.50
N GLY A 50 0.18 1.61 4.57
CA GLY A 50 -1.04 0.80 4.51
C GLY A 50 -1.29 -0.01 5.79
N ALA A 51 -0.24 -0.58 6.38
CA ALA A 51 -0.34 -1.29 7.66
C ALA A 51 -0.73 -0.36 8.82
N ARG A 52 -0.17 0.86 8.89
CA ARG A 52 -0.55 1.88 9.88
C ARG A 52 -2.00 2.30 9.74
N GLU A 53 -2.45 2.55 8.52
CA GLU A 53 -3.86 2.90 8.23
C GLU A 53 -4.82 1.75 8.59
N ALA A 54 -4.37 0.50 8.48
CA ALA A 54 -5.10 -0.68 8.91
C ALA A 54 -5.05 -0.91 10.44
N GLY A 55 -4.40 -0.03 11.20
CA GLY A 55 -4.31 -0.08 12.65
C GLY A 55 -3.26 -1.05 13.20
N TRP A 56 -2.30 -1.49 12.38
CA TRP A 56 -1.25 -2.38 12.83
C TRP A 56 -0.31 -1.64 13.79
N GLN A 57 -0.02 -2.29 14.92
CA GLN A 57 0.98 -1.80 15.87
C GLN A 57 2.35 -2.28 15.41
N ILE A 58 3.00 -1.47 14.58
CA ILE A 58 4.33 -1.76 14.06
C ILE A 58 5.34 -1.30 15.10
N ASP A 59 5.97 -2.24 15.79
CA ASP A 59 7.03 -1.95 16.74
C ASP A 59 8.32 -1.54 15.98
N PRO A 60 8.77 -0.27 16.10
CA PRO A 60 9.98 0.19 15.43
C PRO A 60 11.24 -0.55 15.85
N ASN A 61 11.24 -1.20 17.03
CA ASN A 61 12.40 -1.94 17.53
C ASN A 61 12.75 -3.12 16.62
N PHE A 62 11.78 -3.75 15.94
CA PHE A 62 12.04 -4.79 14.96
C PHE A 62 12.85 -4.31 13.74
N LEU A 63 12.80 -3.01 13.42
CA LEU A 63 13.61 -2.41 12.35
C LEU A 63 15.03 -2.08 12.83
N LEU A 64 15.21 -1.85 14.13
CA LEU A 64 16.46 -1.42 14.74
C LEU A 64 17.32 -2.60 15.24
N GLU A 65 16.70 -3.70 15.68
CA GLU A 65 17.39 -4.88 16.21
C GLU A 65 18.23 -5.64 15.18
N LYS A 66 17.96 -5.50 13.87
CA LYS A 66 18.81 -6.08 12.81
C LYS A 66 20.20 -5.45 12.69
N ARG A 67 20.52 -4.44 13.50
CA ARG A 67 21.79 -3.70 13.46
C ARG A 67 22.67 -3.88 14.71
N ALA A 68 22.33 -4.80 15.61
CA ALA A 68 23.16 -5.16 16.77
C ALA A 68 24.03 -6.40 16.50
#